data_AF-A0A634UC58-F1
#
_entry.id   AF-A0A634UC58-F1
#
_cell.length_a   1.000
_cell.length_b   1.000
_cell.length_c   1.000
_cell.angle_alpha   90.00
_cell.angle_beta   90.00
_cell.angle_gamma   90.00
#
_symmetry.space_group_name_H-M   'P 1'
#
loop_
_entity.id
_entity.type
_entity.pdbx_description
1 polymer ?
#
loop_
_entity_poly.entity_id
_entity_poly.type
_entity_poly.pdbx_seq_one_letter_code
_entity_poly.pdbx_strand_id
1 'polypeptide(L)' 'MKDHRDTQTGNLLATPNAIRQARFADAQRKLGRKARKIWATDDEAEALRLYLEELRAAQGGGSDPASA' A
#
# COMPACT_ATOMS: atom_id res chain seq x y z
N MET A 1 18.19 9.23 5.92
CA MET A 1 18.16 10.58 6.53
C MET A 1 16.96 10.61 7.46
N LYS A 2 17.15 10.86 8.75
CA LYS A 2 16.07 10.87 9.75
C LYS A 2 15.32 12.20 9.60
N ASP A 3 14.02 12.16 9.38
CA ASP A 3 13.21 13.39 9.35
C ASP A 3 13.08 13.92 10.77
N HIS A 4 13.53 15.16 10.98
CA HIS A 4 13.46 15.83 12.28
C HIS A 4 12.02 16.26 12.65
N ARG A 5 11.09 16.26 11.69
CA ARG A 5 9.68 16.62 11.89
C ARG A 5 8.78 15.43 12.20
N ASP A 6 9.29 14.20 12.10
CA ASP A 6 8.53 13.00 12.46
C ASP A 6 8.51 12.81 13.99
N THR A 7 7.63 13.54 14.65
CA THR A 7 7.39 13.41 16.11
C THR A 7 6.30 12.39 16.44
N GLN A 8 5.43 12.06 15.48
CA GLN A 8 4.26 11.19 15.70
C GLN A 8 4.47 9.74 15.28
N THR A 9 5.21 9.47 14.19
CA THR A 9 5.43 8.08 13.75
C THR A 9 6.72 7.50 14.30
N GLY A 10 7.48 8.22 15.14
CA GLY A 10 8.56 7.67 15.95
C GLY A 10 9.59 6.86 15.13
N ASN A 11 9.80 7.21 13.86
CA ASN A 11 10.64 6.44 12.96
C ASN A 11 10.23 4.95 12.85
N LEU A 12 8.93 4.65 12.94
CA LEU A 12 8.33 3.30 12.86
C LEU A 12 8.77 2.57 11.58
N LEU A 13 8.98 3.33 10.50
CA LEU A 13 9.45 2.83 9.20
C LEU A 13 10.95 2.49 9.17
N ALA A 14 11.75 2.96 10.12
CA ALA A 14 13.16 2.58 10.26
C ALA A 14 13.40 1.47 11.29
N THR A 15 12.33 0.89 11.85
CA THR A 15 12.50 -0.32 12.66
C THR A 15 13.08 -1.44 11.78
N PRO A 16 13.96 -2.31 12.30
CA PRO A 16 14.51 -3.43 11.53
C PRO A 16 13.43 -4.31 10.88
N ASN A 17 12.25 -4.41 11.51
CA ASN A 17 11.13 -5.15 10.98
C ASN A 17 10.47 -4.47 9.76
N ALA A 18 10.23 -3.16 9.83
CA ALA A 18 9.68 -2.41 8.71
C ALA A 18 10.60 -2.48 7.48
N ILE A 19 11.92 -2.38 7.68
CA ILE A 19 12.91 -2.52 6.60
C ILE A 19 12.85 -3.92 5.97
N ARG A 20 12.73 -4.98 6.77
CA ARG A 20 12.57 -6.36 6.25
C ARG A 20 11.28 -6.53 5.45
N GLN A 21 10.16 -6.00 5.96
CA GLN A 21 8.87 -6.07 5.27
C GLN A 21 8.90 -5.31 3.94
N ALA A 22 9.51 -4.12 3.90
CA ALA A 22 9.68 -3.36 2.66
C ALA A 22 10.52 -4.13 1.63
N ARG A 23 11.67 -4.69 2.04
CA ARG A 23 12.51 -5.52 1.16
C ARG A 23 11.79 -6.76 0.63
N PHE A 24 10.98 -7.42 1.48
CA PHE A 24 10.19 -8.57 1.06
C PHE A 24 9.13 -8.16 0.03
N ALA A 25 8.40 -7.07 0.29
CA ALA A 25 7.42 -6.54 -0.66
C ALA A 25 8.06 -6.17 -2.01
N ASP A 26 9.24 -5.55 -2.00
CA ASP A 26 9.98 -5.21 -3.22
C ASP A 26 10.45 -6.46 -3.98
N ALA A 27 10.89 -7.50 -3.27
CA ALA A 27 11.23 -8.78 -3.88
C ALA A 27 10.01 -9.46 -4.52
N GLN A 28 8.85 -9.42 -3.86
CA GLN A 28 7.60 -9.94 -4.45
C GLN A 28 7.20 -9.17 -5.71
N ARG A 29 7.28 -7.83 -5.69
CA ARG A 29 7.01 -6.99 -6.87
C ARG A 29 7.92 -7.34 -8.05
N LYS A 30 9.22 -7.53 -7.80
CA LYS A 30 10.19 -7.91 -8.85
C LYS A 30 9.90 -9.28 -9.46
N LEU A 31 9.35 -10.20 -8.68
CA LEU A 31 8.89 -11.51 -9.15
C LEU A 31 7.52 -11.46 -9.86
N GLY A 32 6.95 -10.27 -10.07
CA GLY A 32 5.60 -10.09 -10.63
C GLY A 32 4.48 -10.54 -9.68
N ARG A 33 4.80 -10.88 -8.44
CA ARG A 33 3.83 -11.34 -7.44
C ARG A 33 3.13 -10.15 -6.83
N LYS A 34 1.86 -9.99 -7.16
CA LYS A 34 0.99 -9.00 -6.54
C LYS A 34 0.70 -9.42 -5.09
N ALA A 35 0.66 -8.45 -4.17
CA ALA A 35 0.29 -8.72 -2.79
C ALA A 35 -1.18 -9.16 -2.74
N ARG A 36 -1.43 -10.45 -2.50
CA ARG A 36 -2.76 -11.02 -2.33
C ARG A 36 -3.02 -11.27 -0.85
N LYS A 37 -4.29 -11.18 -0.43
CA LYS A 37 -4.67 -11.67 0.89
C LYS A 37 -4.57 -13.20 0.88
N ILE A 38 -4.04 -13.77 1.95
CA ILE A 38 -3.79 -15.22 2.06
C ILE A 38 -5.04 -16.10 1.92
N TRP A 39 -6.23 -15.51 2.07
CA TRP A 39 -7.52 -16.18 2.03
C TRP A 39 -8.23 -16.10 0.68
N ALA A 40 -7.73 -15.31 -0.27
CA ALA A 40 -8.36 -15.14 -1.58
C ALA A 40 -7.74 -16.11 -2.60
N THR A 41 -8.59 -16.79 -3.36
CA THR A 41 -8.20 -17.51 -4.57
C THR A 41 -7.73 -16.54 -5.66
N ASP A 42 -7.11 -17.07 -6.71
CA ASP A 42 -6.58 -16.26 -7.81
C ASP A 42 -7.67 -15.41 -8.49
N ASP A 43 -8.85 -16.01 -8.71
CA ASP A 43 -10.00 -15.35 -9.33
C ASP A 43 -10.60 -14.28 -8.42
N GLU A 44 -10.77 -14.58 -7.12
CA GLU A 44 -11.27 -13.61 -6.12
C GLU A 44 -10.32 -12.43 -5.97
N ALA A 45 -9.00 -12.66 -6.06
CA ALA A 45 -8.00 -11.61 -5.96
C ALA A 45 -8.04 -10.66 -7.18
N GLU A 46 -8.24 -11.18 -8.40
CA GLU A 46 -8.40 -10.34 -9.60
C GLU A 46 -9.74 -9.61 -9.60
N ALA A 47 -10.85 -10.25 -9.19
CA ALA A 47 -12.14 -9.58 -9.05
C ALA A 47 -12.08 -8.41 -8.04
N LEU A 48 -11.44 -8.64 -6.88
CA LEU A 48 -11.22 -7.60 -5.88
C LEU A 48 -10.33 -6.46 -6.43
N ARG A 49 -9.31 -6.78 -7.23
CA ARG A 49 -8.44 -5.77 -7.85
C ARG A 49 -9.25 -4.84 -8.77
N LEU A 50 -10.06 -5.40 -9.66
CA LEU A 50 -10.90 -4.64 -10.59
C LEU A 50 -11.89 -3.74 -9.83
N TYR A 51 -12.57 -4.28 -8.83
CA TYR A 51 -13.52 -3.52 -8.01
C TYR A 51 -12.86 -2.33 -7.28
N LEU A 52 -11.64 -2.52 -6.74
CA LEU A 52 -10.90 -1.42 -6.11
C LEU A 52 -10.44 -0.36 -7.12
N GLU A 53 -10.15 -0.74 -8.36
CA GLU A 53 -9.81 0.20 -9.43
C GLU A 53 -11.04 1.04 -9.83
N GLU A 54 -12.22 0.42 -9.95
CA GLU A 54 -13.49 1.11 -10.18
C GLU A 54 -13.81 2.10 -9.04
N LEU A 55 -13.65 1.68 -7.77
CA LEU A 55 -13.87 2.54 -6.62
C LEU A 55 -12.93 3.74 -6.58
N ARG A 56 -11.67 3.59 -6.99
CA ARG A 56 -10.72 4.72 -7.09
C ARG A 56 -11.07 5.65 -8.25
N ALA A 57 -11.48 5.10 -9.38
CA ALA A 57 -11.92 5.89 -10.53
C ALA A 57 -13.18 6.71 -10.19
N ALA A 58 -14.13 6.11 -9.46
CA ALA A 58 -15.32 6.80 -8.97
C ALA A 58 -15.00 7.91 -7.95
N GLN A 59 -14.00 7.71 -7.09
CA GLN A 59 -13.55 8.72 -6.12
C GLN A 59 -12.72 9.86 -6.75
N GLY A 60 -12.03 9.60 -7.87
CA GLY A 60 -11.25 10.60 -8.59
C GLY A 60 -12.05 11.71 -9.29
N GLY A 61 -13.39 11.69 -9.19
CA GLY A 61 -14.28 12.72 -9.73
C GLY A 61 -14.71 13.83 -8.75
N GLY A 62 -14.24 13.81 -7.49
CA GLY A 62 -14.63 14.79 -6.49
C GLY A 62 -13.81 14.71 -5.22
N SER A 63 -12.62 15.29 -5.25
CA SER A 63 -11.91 15.69 -4.03
C SER A 63 -11.11 16.95 -4.31
N ASP A 64 -11.83 18.08 -4.28
CA ASP A 64 -11.23 19.37 -3.93
C ASP A 64 -10.31 19.17 -2.71
N PRO A 65 -9.12 19.78 -2.69
CA PRO A 65 -8.30 19.79 -1.50
C PRO A 65 -9.08 20.55 -0.42
N ALA A 66 -9.66 19.81 0.53
CA ALA A 66 -10.27 20.39 1.71
C ALA A 66 -9.20 21.25 2.40
N SER A 67 -9.35 22.55 2.25
CA SER A 67 -8.66 23.57 3.03
C SER A 67 -9.08 23.40 4.48
N ALA A 68 -8.14 23.09 5.38
CA ALA A 68 -8.08 23.51 6.79
C ALA A 68 -6.81 22.94 7.45
#